data_AF-A0A6I5C944-F1
#
_entry.id   AF-A0A6I5C944-F1
#
_cell.length_a   1.000
_cell.length_b   1.000
_cell.length_c   1.000
_cell.angle_alpha   90.00
_cell.angle_beta   90.00
_cell.angle_gamma   90.00
#
_symmetry.space_group_name_H-M   'P 1'
#
loop_
_entity.id
_entity.type
_entity.pdbx_description
1 polymer ?
#
loop_
_entity_poly.entity_id
_entity_poly.type
_entity_poly.pdbx_seq_one_letter_code
_entity_poly.pdbx_strand_id
1 'polypeptide(L)' 'GEASYAAARRLGIPADPRAGGVRSGVTYIVFEDSRVDRIEDHAEAVRQGERLVRRLVGASARVR' A
#
# COMPACT_ATOMS: atom_id res chain seq x y z
N GLY A 1 10.78 -7.78 7.26
CA GLY A 1 12.14 -8.01 6.73
C GLY A 1 12.79 -6.69 6.34
N GLU A 2 14.03 -6.70 5.84
CA GLU A 2 14.79 -5.50 5.41
C GLU A 2 13.97 -4.53 4.55
N ALA A 3 13.25 -5.05 3.55
CA ALA A 3 12.39 -4.26 2.68
C ALA A 3 11.26 -3.53 3.44
N SER A 4 10.67 -4.19 4.45
CA SER A 4 9.62 -3.61 5.30
C SER A 4 10.17 -2.46 6.16
N TYR A 5 11.39 -2.58 6.67
CA TYR A 5 12.07 -1.52 7.41
C TYR A 5 12.41 -0.32 6.51
N ALA A 6 12.90 -0.59 5.30
CA ALA A 6 13.18 0.46 4.32
C ALA A 6 11.92 1.22 3.90
N ALA A 7 10.79 0.51 3.72
CA ALA A 7 9.49 1.10 3.43
C ALA A 7 9.00 1.96 4.60
N ALA A 8 9.04 1.45 5.84
CA ALA A 8 8.65 2.20 7.04
C ALA A 8 9.46 3.50 7.16
N ARG A 9 10.79 3.44 6.99
CA ARG A 9 11.67 4.62 6.98
C ARG A 9 11.29 5.63 5.89
N ARG A 10 11.03 5.18 4.66
CA ARG A 10 10.62 6.06 3.55
C ARG A 10 9.28 6.74 3.79
N LEU A 11 8.36 6.08 4.49
CA LEU A 11 7.03 6.59 4.81
C LEU A 11 6.99 7.43 6.09
N GLY A 12 8.13 7.62 6.78
CA GLY A 12 8.18 8.31 8.07
C GLY A 12 7.50 7.52 9.20
N ILE A 13 7.33 6.21 9.03
CA ILE A 13 6.73 5.32 10.04
C ILE A 13 7.86 4.82 10.96
N PRO A 14 7.70 4.89 12.29
CA PRO A 14 8.66 4.32 13.22
C PRO A 14 8.85 2.83 12.93
N ALA A 15 10.08 2.42 12.59
CA ALA A 15 10.35 1.07 12.12
C ALA A 15 10.71 0.09 13.25
N ASP A 16 10.80 0.57 14.50
CA ASP A 16 11.14 -0.26 15.65
C ASP A 16 10.18 -1.45 15.79
N PRO A 17 10.66 -2.69 15.95
CA PRO A 17 9.81 -3.87 15.96
C PRO A 17 8.92 -3.98 17.21
N ARG A 18 9.22 -3.22 18.28
CA ARG A 18 8.51 -3.26 19.57
C ARG A 18 7.61 -2.05 19.77
N ALA A 19 8.02 -0.88 19.30
CA ALA A 19 7.34 0.40 19.51
C ALA A 19 6.93 1.08 18.20
N GLY A 20 7.28 0.50 17.05
CA GLY A 20 7.01 1.07 15.75
C GLY A 20 5.68 0.67 15.12
N GLY A 21 5.40 1.25 13.96
CA GLY A 21 4.13 1.12 13.26
C GLY A 21 3.30 2.40 13.26
N VAL A 22 2.13 2.31 12.68
CA VAL A 22 1.15 3.40 12.62
C VAL A 22 0.17 3.28 13.78
N ARG A 23 -0.36 4.41 14.27
CA ARG A 23 -1.42 4.41 15.29
C ARG A 23 -2.60 3.55 14.81
N SER A 24 -3.36 3.03 15.77
CA SER A 24 -4.63 2.37 15.49
C SER A 24 -5.56 3.26 14.63
N GLY A 25 -6.39 2.63 13.79
CA GLY A 25 -7.28 3.34 12.85
C GLY A 25 -6.75 3.46 11.42
N VAL A 26 -5.69 2.73 11.06
CA VAL A 26 -5.26 2.60 9.66
C VAL A 26 -5.98 1.43 9.00
N THR A 27 -6.59 1.71 7.85
CA THR A 27 -7.16 0.68 6.98
C THR A 27 -6.16 0.34 5.89
N TYR A 28 -5.73 -0.92 5.85
CA TYR A 28 -4.94 -1.46 4.76
C TYR A 28 -5.88 -2.10 3.73
N ILE A 29 -5.65 -1.77 2.45
CA ILE A 29 -6.34 -2.39 1.32
C ILE A 29 -5.27 -3.05 0.46
N VAL A 30 -5.40 -4.36 0.28
CA VAL A 30 -4.49 -5.16 -0.56
C VAL A 30 -5.25 -5.60 -1.79
N PHE A 31 -4.65 -5.40 -2.97
CA PHE A 31 -5.16 -5.92 -4.23
C PHE A 31 -4.36 -7.15 -4.62
N GLU A 32 -4.91 -8.32 -4.29
CA GLU A 32 -4.35 -9.61 -4.68
C GLU A 32 -4.31 -9.76 -6.20
N ASP A 33 -3.35 -10.57 -6.69
CA ASP A 33 -3.13 -10.83 -8.11
C ASP A 33 -2.85 -9.59 -9.00
N SER A 34 -2.54 -8.44 -8.38
CA SER A 34 -2.04 -7.28 -9.09
C SER A 34 -0.60 -7.50 -9.58
N ARG A 35 -0.29 -7.04 -10.79
CA ARG A 35 1.02 -7.24 -11.42
C ARG A 35 1.76 -5.92 -11.61
N VAL A 36 3.05 -5.97 -11.34
CA VAL A 36 4.06 -4.99 -11.74
C VAL A 36 5.12 -5.74 -12.54
N ASP A 37 5.64 -5.15 -13.61
CA ASP A 37 6.60 -5.84 -14.49
C ASP A 37 7.93 -6.12 -13.79
N ARG A 38 8.32 -5.24 -12.85
CA ARG A 38 9.51 -5.36 -12.01
C ARG A 38 9.12 -5.06 -10.56
N ILE A 39 9.51 -5.94 -9.63
CA ILE A 39 9.12 -5.84 -8.21
C ILE A 39 9.72 -4.60 -7.53
N GLU A 40 10.83 -4.09 -8.05
CA GLU A 40 11.53 -2.90 -7.59
C GLU A 40 10.97 -1.59 -8.18
N ASP A 41 10.08 -1.67 -9.18
CA ASP A 41 9.53 -0.49 -9.86
C ASP A 41 8.41 0.15 -9.02
N HIS A 42 8.85 1.01 -8.09
CA HIS A 42 7.95 1.73 -7.19
C HIS A 42 6.94 2.60 -7.94
N ALA A 43 7.35 3.24 -9.05
CA ALA A 43 6.48 4.12 -9.82
C ALA A 43 5.35 3.33 -10.48
N GLU A 44 5.66 2.14 -11.02
CA GLU A 44 4.64 1.21 -11.52
C GLU A 44 3.70 0.77 -10.41
N ALA A 45 4.24 0.35 -9.25
CA ALA A 45 3.44 -0.09 -8.12
C ALA A 45 2.43 0.98 -7.65
N VAL A 46 2.88 2.24 -7.55
CA VAL A 46 2.01 3.37 -7.20
C VAL A 46 0.90 3.55 -8.25
N ARG A 47 1.25 3.58 -9.55
CA ARG A 47 0.28 3.72 -10.64
C ARG A 47 -0.77 2.60 -10.64
N GLN A 48 -0.35 1.36 -10.44
CA GLN A 48 -1.23 0.19 -10.40
C GLN A 48 -2.19 0.29 -9.21
N GLY A 49 -1.68 0.62 -8.02
CA GLY A 49 -2.47 0.79 -6.81
C GLY A 49 -3.51 1.90 -6.94
N GLU A 50 -3.12 3.08 -7.43
CA GLU A 50 -4.06 4.18 -7.68
C GLU A 50 -5.17 3.80 -8.67
N ARG A 51 -4.84 3.08 -9.73
CA ARG A 51 -5.84 2.64 -10.70
C ARG A 51 -6.84 1.67 -10.07
N LEU A 52 -6.37 0.75 -9.23
CA LEU A 52 -7.23 -0.23 -8.55
C LEU A 52 -8.12 0.43 -7.50
N VAL A 53 -7.60 1.39 -6.73
CA VAL A 53 -8.41 2.11 -5.73
C VAL A 53 -9.50 2.96 -6.38
N ARG A 54 -9.22 3.60 -7.52
CA ARG A 54 -10.24 4.35 -8.29
C ARG A 54 -11.37 3.42 -8.75
N ARG A 55 -11.06 2.20 -9.18
CA ARG A 55 -12.09 1.20 -9.54
C ARG A 55 -12.90 0.76 -8.33
N LEU A 56 -12.26 0.50 -7.19
CA LEU A 56 -12.93 0.09 -5.95
C LEU A 56 -13.94 1.15 -5.49
N VAL A 57 -13.53 2.42 -5.45
CA VAL A 57 -14.40 3.53 -5.03
C VAL A 57 -15.51 3.78 -6.05
N GLY A 58 -15.20 3.74 -7.35
CA GLY A 58 -16.20 3.90 -8.42
C GLY A 58 -17.19 2.74 -8.52
N ALA A 59 -16.78 1.51 -8.19
CA ALA A 59 -17.68 0.36 -8.05
C ALA A 59 -18.59 0.52 -6.82
N SER A 60 -18.03 0.97 -5.68
CA SER A 60 -18.79 1.22 -4.45
C SER A 60 -19.91 2.25 -4.64
N ALA A 61 -19.70 3.25 -5.52
CA ALA A 61 -20.73 4.23 -5.87
C ALA A 61 -21.88 3.66 -6.74
N ARG A 62 -21.65 2.56 -7.48
CA ARG A 62 -22.66 1.90 -8.33
C ARG A 62 -23.50 0.85 -7.61
N VAL A 63 -23.09 0.44 -6.41
CA VAL A 63 -23.77 -0.57 -5.59
C VAL A 63 -24.75 0.11 -4.60
N ARG A 64 -24.96 1.42 -4.72
CA ARG A 64 -25.92 2.19 -3.92
C ARG A 64 -27.18 2.52 -4.70
#